data_AF-A0A7S3HYX7-F1
#
_entry.id   AF-A0A7S3HYX7-F1
#
_cell.length_a   1.000
_cell.length_b   1.000
_cell.length_c   1.000
_cell.angle_alpha   90.00
_cell.angle_beta   90.00
_cell.angle_gamma   90.00
#
_symmetry.space_group_name_H-M   'P 1'
#
loop_
_entity.id
_entity.type
_entity.pdbx_description
1 polymer ?
#
loop_
_entity_poly.entity_id
_entity_poly.type
_entity_poly.pdbx_seq_one_letter_code
_entity_poly.pdbx_strand_id
1 'polypeptide(L)'
;MGPIMLDIDNGHLMDDWENASRTEVSDYKAGAQEICINETWVKDPPNILIFSLNRVKYDKNALKLVKDFKKFEFEKVIHADQLLEGNIGRIDGVRERTRRLKAEIKRLRAELEACKEDTTLEGLSNTVSFLKAQIAAKNGTVQ
;
A
#
# COMPACT_ATOMS: atom_id res chain seq x y z
N MET A 1 -27.60 7.20 8.76
CA MET A 1 -26.43 6.31 8.89
C MET A 1 -25.67 6.68 10.13
N GLY A 2 -25.13 5.70 10.86
CA GLY A 2 -24.18 5.96 11.95
C GLY A 2 -22.83 6.47 11.43
N PRO A 3 -21.91 6.83 12.32
CA PRO A 3 -20.57 7.22 11.92
C PRO A 3 -19.84 6.07 11.22
N ILE A 4 -19.14 6.39 10.14
CA ILE A 4 -18.30 5.43 9.42
C ILE A 4 -17.01 5.28 10.21
N MET A 5 -16.78 4.08 10.73
CA MET A 5 -15.58 3.77 11.51
C MET A 5 -14.43 3.44 10.55
N LEU A 6 -13.30 4.12 10.70
CA LEU A 6 -12.12 3.94 9.87
C LEU A 6 -10.94 3.47 10.72
N ASP A 7 -10.28 2.42 10.25
CA ASP A 7 -8.98 2.00 10.77
C ASP A 7 -7.89 2.72 9.97
N ILE A 8 -6.91 3.32 10.67
CA ILE A 8 -5.88 4.20 10.08
C ILE A 8 -4.71 3.38 9.51
N ASP A 9 -5.02 2.40 8.67
CA ASP A 9 -4.01 1.48 8.17
C ASP A 9 -3.31 2.01 6.92
N ASN A 10 -4.02 2.72 6.04
CA ASN A 10 -3.45 3.30 4.82
C ASN A 10 -3.04 4.78 5.00
N GLY A 11 -3.63 5.48 5.97
CA GLY A 11 -3.22 6.85 6.34
C GLY A 11 -3.92 7.95 5.52
N HIS A 12 -4.83 7.58 4.62
CA HIS A 12 -5.64 8.51 3.83
C HIS A 12 -7.12 8.15 3.93
N LEU A 13 -7.97 9.19 4.01
CA LEU A 13 -9.41 9.03 4.21
C LEU A 13 -10.09 8.14 3.16
N MET A 14 -9.81 8.34 1.88
CA MET A 14 -10.49 7.58 0.81
C MET A 14 -10.05 6.11 0.78
N ASP A 15 -8.76 5.84 0.98
CA ASP A 15 -8.23 4.48 1.02
C ASP A 15 -8.79 3.70 2.22
N ASP A 16 -8.82 4.32 3.41
CA ASP A 16 -9.34 3.69 4.62
C ASP A 16 -10.87 3.55 4.58
N TRP A 17 -11.59 4.46 3.90
CA TRP A 17 -13.03 4.33 3.68
C TRP A 17 -13.37 3.21 2.69
N GLU A 18 -12.61 3.09 1.60
CA GLU A 18 -12.76 1.96 0.67
C GLU A 18 -12.48 0.63 1.39
N ASN A 19 -11.45 0.57 2.24
CA ASN A 19 -11.15 -0.63 3.00
C ASN A 19 -12.24 -0.96 4.03
N ALA A 20 -12.74 0.04 4.77
CA ALA A 20 -13.83 -0.14 5.73
C ALA A 20 -15.15 -0.58 5.06
N SER A 21 -15.36 -0.22 3.79
CA SER A 21 -16.53 -0.67 3.02
C SER A 21 -16.47 -2.16 2.66
N ARG A 22 -15.30 -2.80 2.74
CA ARG A 22 -15.08 -4.21 2.38
C ARG A 22 -14.65 -5.00 3.60
N THR A 23 -15.56 -5.78 4.17
CA THR A 23 -15.24 -6.67 5.28
C THR A 23 -15.18 -8.10 4.77
N GLU A 24 -14.01 -8.73 4.91
CA GLU A 24 -13.86 -10.17 4.69
C GLU A 24 -14.48 -10.93 5.88
N VAL A 25 -15.41 -11.84 5.61
CA VAL A 25 -16.05 -12.64 6.65
C VAL A 25 -15.21 -13.89 6.88
N SER A 26 -14.30 -13.83 7.86
CA SER A 26 -13.35 -14.90 8.18
C SER A 26 -13.99 -16.26 8.49
N ASP A 27 -15.22 -16.23 9.02
CA ASP A 27 -15.92 -17.42 9.52
C ASP A 27 -16.81 -18.09 8.46
N TYR A 28 -16.88 -17.52 7.26
CA TYR A 28 -17.67 -18.07 6.16
C TYR A 28 -16.74 -18.59 5.05
N LYS A 29 -16.54 -19.92 5.03
CA LYS A 29 -15.84 -20.62 3.95
C LYS A 29 -16.86 -21.39 3.12
N ALA A 30 -17.22 -20.85 1.95
CA ALA A 30 -17.92 -21.63 0.93
C ALA A 30 -16.90 -22.56 0.25
N GLY A 31 -16.67 -23.74 0.85
CA GLY A 31 -15.68 -24.70 0.33
C GLY A 31 -14.22 -24.32 0.58
N ALA A 32 -13.29 -25.01 -0.10
CA ALA A 32 -11.86 -25.00 0.22
C ALA A 32 -11.11 -23.72 -0.20
N GLN A 33 -11.71 -22.84 -1.03
CA GLN A 33 -10.99 -21.71 -1.64
C GLN A 33 -11.79 -20.41 -1.80
N GLU A 34 -13.10 -20.39 -1.50
CA GLU A 34 -13.90 -19.17 -1.72
C GLU A 34 -13.89 -18.28 -0.48
N ILE A 35 -13.47 -17.04 -0.69
CA ILE A 35 -13.45 -15.97 0.30
C ILE A 35 -14.77 -15.21 0.17
N CYS A 36 -15.51 -15.04 1.27
CA CYS A 36 -16.70 -14.21 1.29
C CYS A 36 -16.34 -12.76 1.63
N ILE A 37 -16.58 -11.86 0.68
CA ILE A 37 -16.35 -10.43 0.84
C ILE A 37 -17.71 -9.76 0.95
N ASN A 38 -17.97 -9.14 2.10
CA ASN A 38 -19.13 -8.28 2.30
C ASN A 38 -18.76 -6.85 1.89
N GLU A 39 -19.45 -6.33 0.88
CA GLU A 39 -19.27 -4.95 0.40
C GLU A 39 -20.45 -4.09 0.80
N THR A 40 -20.17 -2.96 1.44
CA THR A 40 -21.17 -1.97 1.84
C THR A 40 -21.12 -0.78 0.90
N TRP A 41 -22.22 -0.53 0.20
CA TRP A 41 -22.36 0.58 -0.74
C TRP A 41 -23.33 1.64 -0.21
N VAL A 42 -23.03 2.91 -0.49
CA VAL A 42 -23.91 4.02 -0.11
C VAL A 42 -25.01 4.14 -1.17
N LYS A 43 -26.26 3.91 -0.76
CA LYS A 43 -27.43 4.07 -1.61
C LYS A 43 -27.91 5.53 -1.61
N ASP A 44 -28.24 6.02 -0.43
CA ASP A 44 -28.69 7.39 -0.20
C ASP A 44 -27.72 8.12 0.76
N PRO A 45 -26.84 9.01 0.25
CA PRO A 45 -25.89 9.70 1.09
C PRO A 45 -26.61 10.71 2.00
N PRO A 46 -26.33 10.73 3.32
CA PRO A 46 -26.87 11.75 4.20
C PRO A 46 -26.25 13.13 3.88
N ASN A 47 -26.97 14.21 4.21
CA ASN A 47 -26.45 15.58 4.09
C ASN A 47 -25.18 15.82 4.91
N ILE A 48 -24.98 15.04 5.98
CA ILE A 48 -23.81 15.10 6.85
C ILE A 48 -23.25 13.68 6.96
N LEU A 49 -22.00 13.51 6.53
CA LEU A 49 -21.21 12.30 6.73
C LEU A 49 -20.28 12.50 7.92
N ILE A 50 -20.26 11.52 8.82
CA ILE A 50 -19.42 11.53 10.01
C ILE A 50 -18.46 10.36 9.90
N PHE A 51 -17.17 10.65 9.99
CA PHE A 51 -16.10 9.65 10.04
C PHE A 51 -15.51 9.61 11.44
N SER A 52 -15.37 8.42 11.99
CA SER A 52 -14.76 8.19 13.30
C SER A 52 -13.47 7.40 13.11
N LEU A 53 -12.36 7.98 13.56
CA LEU A 53 -11.04 7.37 13.41
C LEU A 53 -10.75 6.46 14.60
N ASN A 54 -10.65 5.16 14.35
CA ASN A 54 -10.24 4.20 15.36
C ASN A 54 -8.71 4.17 15.49
N ARG A 55 -8.20 4.99 16.42
CA ARG A 55 -6.76 5.00 16.75
C ARG A 55 -6.38 3.98 17.82
N VAL A 56 -7.31 3.30 18.46
CA VAL A 56 -6.97 2.45 19.60
C VAL A 56 -7.00 1.00 19.15
N LYS A 57 -5.83 0.37 19.15
CA LYS A 57 -5.69 -1.05 18.84
C LYS A 57 -5.20 -1.79 20.08
N TYR A 58 -5.69 -3.01 20.26
CA TYR A 58 -5.24 -3.87 21.35
C TYR A 58 -3.91 -4.52 20.95
N ASP A 59 -2.86 -4.22 21.70
CA ASP A 59 -1.58 -4.90 21.55
C ASP A 59 -1.59 -6.19 22.36
N LYS A 60 -1.54 -7.33 21.66
CA LYS A 60 -1.53 -8.67 22.28
C LYS A 60 -0.24 -8.92 23.07
N ASN A 61 0.86 -8.27 22.73
CA ASN A 61 2.14 -8.46 23.41
C ASN A 61 2.19 -7.69 24.73
N ALA A 62 1.74 -6.43 24.71
CA ALA A 62 1.69 -5.57 25.90
C ALA A 62 0.43 -5.78 26.76
N LEU A 63 -0.54 -6.57 26.28
CA LEU A 63 -1.86 -6.79 26.87
C LEU A 63 -2.59 -5.48 27.21
N LYS A 64 -2.42 -4.46 26.36
CA LYS A 64 -2.92 -3.10 26.60
C LYS A 64 -3.47 -2.49 25.33
N LEU A 65 -4.39 -1.56 25.51
CA LEU A 65 -4.87 -0.69 24.45
C LEU A 65 -3.82 0.38 24.18
N VAL A 66 -3.28 0.39 22.97
CA VAL A 66 -2.25 1.34 22.53
C VAL A 66 -2.85 2.22 21.45
N LYS A 67 -2.59 3.52 21.56
CA LYS A 67 -3.00 4.50 20.56
C LYS A 67 -2.02 4.51 19.39
N ASP A 68 -2.54 4.45 18.18
CA ASP A 68 -1.80 4.62 16.94
C ASP A 68 -1.63 6.11 16.63
N PHE A 69 -0.37 6.50 16.48
CA PHE A 69 0.08 7.88 16.18
C PHE A 69 0.48 8.07 14.72
N LYS A 70 0.18 7.10 13.83
CA LYS A 70 0.38 7.27 12.39
C LYS A 70 -0.29 8.55 11.89
N LYS A 71 0.40 9.18 10.94
CA LYS A 71 -0.11 10.33 10.21
C LYS A 71 -1.36 9.89 9.45
N PHE A 72 -2.42 10.68 9.56
CA PHE A 72 -3.66 10.47 8.82
C PHE A 72 -4.01 11.78 8.12
N GLU A 73 -4.13 11.72 6.81
CA GLU A 73 -4.41 12.86 5.96
C GLU A 73 -5.80 12.73 5.35
N PHE A 74 -6.52 13.86 5.32
CA PHE A 74 -7.81 13.94 4.67
C PHE A 74 -7.89 15.24 3.87
N GLU A 75 -8.54 15.15 2.72
CA GLU A 75 -8.71 16.26 1.80
C GLU A 75 -9.85 17.17 2.28
N LYS A 76 -9.79 18.45 1.89
CA LYS A 76 -10.87 19.42 2.19
C LYS A 76 -12.15 19.09 1.43
N VAL A 77 -12.01 18.49 0.26
CA VAL A 77 -13.11 18.09 -0.63
C VAL A 77 -12.92 16.61 -0.89
N ILE A 78 -13.97 15.82 -0.66
CA ILE A 78 -13.95 14.38 -0.91
C ILE A 78 -15.00 14.03 -1.95
N HIS A 79 -14.68 13.03 -2.77
CA HIS A 79 -15.54 12.55 -3.85
C HIS A 79 -16.19 11.23 -3.42
N ALA A 80 -17.37 11.35 -2.80
CA ALA A 80 -18.13 10.20 -2.28
C ALA A 80 -18.82 9.37 -3.38
N ASP A 81 -18.81 9.85 -4.62
CA ASP A 81 -19.35 9.15 -5.79
C ASP A 81 -18.67 7.78 -6.01
N GLN A 82 -17.43 7.64 -5.56
CA GLN A 82 -16.68 6.38 -5.61
C GLN A 82 -17.24 5.26 -4.72
N LEU A 83 -18.16 5.56 -3.82
CA LEU A 83 -18.74 4.57 -2.91
C LEU A 83 -20.26 4.50 -3.03
N LEU A 84 -20.82 5.11 -4.09
CA LEU A 84 -22.23 5.02 -4.42
C LEU A 84 -22.55 3.73 -5.17
N GLU A 85 -23.68 3.10 -4.82
CA GLU A 85 -24.20 1.89 -5.48
C GLU A 85 -24.34 2.08 -7.00
N GLY A 86 -24.71 3.29 -7.44
CA GLY A 86 -24.86 3.61 -8.87
C GLY A 86 -23.56 3.52 -9.69
N ASN A 87 -22.39 3.48 -9.03
CA ASN A 87 -21.09 3.49 -9.69
C ASN A 87 -20.32 2.16 -9.60
N ILE A 88 -20.89 1.10 -9.00
CA ILE A 88 -20.24 -0.20 -8.78
C ILE A 88 -19.52 -0.70 -10.04
N GLY A 89 -20.24 -0.83 -11.16
CA GLY A 89 -19.69 -1.40 -12.39
C GLY A 89 -18.53 -0.59 -13.01
N ARG A 90 -18.49 0.73 -12.80
CA ARG A 90 -17.36 1.57 -13.25
C ARG A 90 -16.14 1.39 -12.34
N ILE A 91 -16.40 1.24 -11.06
CA ILE A 91 -15.38 1.21 -10.02
C ILE A 91 -14.66 -0.12 -10.00
N ASP A 92 -15.34 -1.24 -10.26
CA ASP A 92 -14.69 -2.54 -10.35
C ASP A 92 -13.61 -2.58 -11.44
N GLY A 93 -13.87 -1.97 -12.59
CA GLY A 93 -12.88 -1.85 -13.67
C GLY A 93 -11.70 -0.93 -13.32
N VAL A 94 -11.90 0.08 -12.47
CA VAL A 94 -10.82 0.94 -11.96
C VAL A 94 -10.03 0.19 -10.89
N ARG A 95 -10.70 -0.47 -9.96
CA ARG A 95 -10.10 -1.27 -8.87
C ARG A 95 -9.16 -2.34 -9.38
N GLU A 96 -9.59 -3.11 -10.39
CA GLU A 96 -8.76 -4.16 -10.96
C GLU A 96 -7.48 -3.59 -11.60
N ARG A 97 -7.58 -2.43 -12.28
CA ARG A 97 -6.42 -1.71 -12.80
C ARG A 97 -5.50 -1.22 -11.68
N THR A 98 -6.07 -0.62 -10.64
CA THR A 98 -5.31 -0.15 -9.46
C THR A 98 -4.60 -1.31 -8.76
N ARG A 99 -5.24 -2.47 -8.63
CA ARG A 99 -4.63 -3.68 -8.04
C ARG A 99 -3.44 -4.15 -8.86
N ARG A 100 -3.57 -4.20 -10.19
CA ARG A 100 -2.47 -4.58 -11.10
C ARG A 100 -1.30 -3.60 -10.99
N LEU A 101 -1.58 -2.31 -11.01
CA LEU A 101 -0.56 -1.26 -10.88
C LEU A 101 0.14 -1.32 -9.51
N LYS A 102 -0.60 -1.52 -8.41
CA LYS A 102 -0.01 -1.70 -7.07
C LYS A 102 0.89 -2.93 -7.01
N ALA A 103 0.48 -4.05 -7.63
CA ALA A 103 1.30 -5.26 -7.71
C ALA A 103 2.58 -5.04 -8.53
N GLU A 104 2.47 -4.33 -9.65
CA GLU A 104 3.61 -3.98 -10.50
C GLU A 104 4.59 -3.04 -9.80
N ILE A 105 4.10 -2.01 -9.11
CA ILE A 105 4.93 -1.13 -8.27
C ILE A 105 5.67 -1.93 -7.20
N LYS A 106 4.99 -2.89 -6.55
CA LYS A 106 5.62 -3.75 -5.55
C LYS A 106 6.75 -4.60 -6.16
N ARG A 107 6.51 -5.19 -7.35
CA ARG A 107 7.53 -5.96 -8.08
C ARG A 107 8.73 -5.08 -8.44
N LEU A 108 8.49 -3.91 -9.05
CA LEU A 108 9.55 -2.98 -9.45
C LEU A 108 10.36 -2.48 -8.26
N ARG A 109 9.72 -2.21 -7.11
CA ARG A 109 10.43 -1.86 -5.88
C ARG A 109 11.32 -2.99 -5.38
N ALA A 110 10.86 -4.24 -5.45
CA ALA A 110 11.67 -5.39 -5.06
C ALA A 110 12.86 -5.61 -6.00
N GLU A 111 12.66 -5.46 -7.32
CA GLU A 111 13.74 -5.51 -8.31
C GLU A 111 14.78 -4.40 -8.09
N LEU A 112 14.32 -3.19 -7.74
CA LEU A 112 15.19 -2.05 -7.47
C LEU A 112 16.02 -2.26 -6.19
N GLU A 113 15.42 -2.76 -5.12
CA GLU A 113 16.17 -3.09 -3.89
C GLU A 113 17.17 -4.23 -4.13
N ALA A 114 16.81 -5.26 -4.88
CA ALA A 114 17.76 -6.32 -5.26
C ALA A 114 18.95 -5.77 -6.06
N CYS A 115 18.70 -4.83 -6.99
CA CYS A 115 19.76 -4.19 -7.77
C CYS A 115 20.65 -3.25 -6.94
N LYS A 116 20.12 -2.64 -5.88
CA LYS A 116 20.92 -1.85 -4.92
C LYS A 116 21.78 -2.73 -4.01
N GLU A 117 21.25 -3.88 -3.60
CA GLU A 117 21.97 -4.85 -2.77
C GLU A 117 23.04 -5.62 -3.56
N ASP A 118 22.92 -5.65 -4.89
CA ASP A 118 23.95 -6.15 -5.81
C ASP A 118 25.21 -5.26 -5.76
N THR A 119 26.05 -5.55 -4.76
CA THR A 119 27.45 -5.10 -4.59
C THR A 119 28.36 -5.42 -5.80
N THR A 120 27.83 -6.11 -6.82
CA THR A 120 28.50 -6.38 -8.10
C THR A 120 28.88 -5.10 -8.82
N LEU A 121 28.07 -4.04 -8.77
CA LEU A 121 28.37 -2.75 -9.39
C LEU A 121 29.55 -2.04 -8.72
N GLU A 122 29.62 -2.07 -7.39
CA GLU A 122 30.76 -1.54 -6.63
C GLU A 122 32.02 -2.40 -6.84
N GLY A 123 31.87 -3.73 -6.84
CA GLY A 123 32.94 -4.67 -7.13
C GLY A 123 33.52 -4.50 -8.54
N LEU A 124 32.68 -4.30 -9.55
CA LEU A 124 33.09 -4.03 -10.93
C LEU A 124 33.77 -2.66 -11.04
N SER A 125 33.27 -1.63 -10.36
CA SER A 125 33.91 -0.30 -10.32
C SER A 125 35.31 -0.35 -9.68
N ASN A 126 35.47 -1.09 -8.59
CA ASN A 126 36.75 -1.32 -7.93
C ASN A 126 37.71 -2.14 -8.81
N THR A 127 37.19 -3.13 -9.54
CA THR A 127 38.00 -3.94 -10.46
C THR A 127 38.49 -3.13 -11.66
N VAL A 128 37.63 -2.27 -12.21
CA VAL A 128 37.99 -1.38 -13.34
C VAL A 128 39.02 -0.33 -12.91
N SER A 129 38.88 0.26 -11.72
CA SER A 129 39.87 1.21 -11.20
C SER A 129 41.21 0.55 -10.91
N PHE A 130 41.22 -0.67 -10.37
CA PHE A 130 42.43 -1.48 -10.21
C PHE A 130 43.12 -1.78 -11.55
N LEU A 131 42.36 -2.22 -12.56
CA LEU A 131 42.91 -2.51 -13.89
C LEU A 131 43.48 -1.26 -14.58
N LYS A 132 42.80 -0.10 -14.44
CA LYS A 132 43.33 1.19 -14.93
C LYS A 132 44.64 1.56 -14.25
N ALA A 133 44.75 1.36 -12.93
CA ALA A 133 45.98 1.62 -12.18
C ALA A 133 47.13 0.69 -12.62
N GLN A 134 46.86 -0.59 -12.87
CA GLN A 134 47.85 -1.53 -13.40
C GLN A 134 48.35 -1.14 -14.79
N ILE A 135 47.46 -0.73 -15.69
CA ILE A 135 47.83 -0.31 -17.05
C ILE A 135 48.69 0.97 -17.00
N ALA A 136 48.34 1.92 -16.14
CA ALA A 136 49.13 3.13 -15.94
C ALA A 136 50.54 2.83 -15.40
N ALA A 137 50.65 1.91 -14.43
CA ALA A 137 51.94 1.48 -13.88
C ALA A 137 52.81 0.78 -14.94
N LYS A 138 52.21 -0.07 -15.78
CA LYS A 138 52.92 -0.80 -16.85
C LYS A 138 53.40 0.11 -17.98
N ASN A 139 52.67 1.17 -18.28
CA ASN A 139 53.05 2.14 -19.31
C ASN A 139 54.07 3.18 -18.82
N GLY A 140 54.22 3.37 -17.51
CA GLY A 140 55.23 4.24 -16.91
C GLY A 140 56.62 3.61 -16.71
N THR A 141 56.77 2.30 -16.93
CA THR A 141 58.05 1.57 -16.73
C THR A 141 58.87 1.39 -18.01
N VAL A 142 58.49 2.05 -19.11
CA VAL A 142 59.27 2.06 -20.37
C VAL A 142 59.92 3.43 -20.53
N GLN A 143 60.96 3.69 -19.75
CA GLN A 143 62.06 4.61 -20.07
C GLN A 143 63.35 4.07 -19.44
#